data_AF-A0A9E0NY24-F1
#
_entry.id   AF-A0A9E0NY24-F1
#
_cell.length_a   1.000
_cell.length_b   1.000
_cell.length_c   1.000
_cell.angle_alpha   90.00
_cell.angle_beta   90.00
_cell.angle_gamma   90.00
#
_symmetry.space_group_name_H-M   'P 1'
#
loop_
_entity.id
_entity.type
_entity.pdbx_description
1 polymer ?
#
loop_
_entity_poly.entity_id
_entity_poly.type
_entity_poly.pdbx_seq_one_letter_code
_entity_poly.pdbx_strand_id
1 'polypeptide(L)' 'MKRAVYAGSFDPVTNGHLWMIQQAVELFDELIVAIGVNPDK' A
#
# COMPACT_ATOMS: atom_id res chain seq x y z
N MET A 1 4.16 -18.70 3.57
CA MET A 1 4.09 -17.26 3.82
C MET A 1 3.90 -16.53 2.50
N LYS A 2 2.69 -16.03 2.24
CA LYS A 2 2.31 -15.26 1.06
C LYS A 2 2.52 -13.77 1.36
N ARG A 3 3.39 -13.13 0.60
CA ARG A 3 3.74 -11.71 0.75
C ARG A 3 3.17 -10.91 -0.42
N ALA A 4 2.65 -9.72 -0.16
CA ALA A 4 2.19 -8.78 -1.16
C ALA A 4 2.91 -7.43 -1.05
N VAL A 5 2.95 -6.69 -2.16
CA VAL A 5 3.51 -5.34 -2.22
C VAL A 5 2.46 -4.39 -2.80
N TYR A 6 2.22 -3.29 -2.11
CA TYR A 6 1.41 -2.18 -2.59
C TYR A 6 2.27 -0.92 -2.70
N ALA A 7 2.63 -0.55 -3.92
CA ALA A 7 3.50 0.60 -4.18
C ALA A 7 2.70 1.82 -4.64
N GLY A 8 3.08 3.01 -4.18
CA GLY A 8 2.44 4.27 -4.55
C GLY A 8 3.14 5.48 -3.93
N SER A 9 2.79 6.68 -4.39
CA SER A 9 3.25 7.93 -3.73
C SER A 9 2.49 8.20 -2.44
N PHE A 10 1.21 7.83 -2.39
CA PHE A 10 0.33 8.03 -1.22
C PHE A 10 0.32 9.47 -0.70
N ASP A 11 0.44 10.44 -1.61
CA ASP A 11 0.44 11.87 -1.31
C ASP A 11 -0.81 12.55 -1.92
N PRO A 12 -1.93 12.69 -1.17
CA PRO A 12 -2.15 12.18 0.19
C PRO A 12 -2.66 10.73 0.22
N VAL A 13 -2.61 10.12 1.40
CA VAL A 13 -3.33 8.87 1.69
C VAL A 13 -4.84 9.15 1.65
N THR A 14 -5.61 8.27 1.02
CA THR A 14 -7.07 8.37 0.91
C THR A 14 -7.74 7.19 1.61
N ASN A 15 -9.03 7.31 1.90
CA ASN A 15 -9.83 6.20 2.40
C ASN A 15 -9.83 4.99 1.46
N GLY A 16 -9.67 5.21 0.15
CA GLY A 16 -9.51 4.12 -0.82
C GLY A 16 -8.21 3.33 -0.64
N HIS A 17 -7.11 4.01 -0.34
CA HIS A 17 -5.83 3.35 -0.02
C HIS A 17 -5.95 2.51 1.27
N LEU A 18 -6.59 3.06 2.31
CA LEU A 18 -6.82 2.36 3.56
C LEU A 18 -7.73 1.14 3.38
N TRP A 19 -8.80 1.28 2.61
CA TRP A 19 -9.69 0.17 2.29
C TRP A 19 -8.94 -0.96 1.56
N MET A 20 -8.10 -0.62 0.57
CA MET A 20 -7.30 -1.60 -0.15
C MET A 20 -6.33 -2.33 0.79
N ILE A 21 -5.61 -1.59 1.65
CA ILE A 21 -4.72 -2.18 2.65
C ILE A 21 -5.47 -3.16 3.55
N GLN A 22 -6.68 -2.80 4.01
CA GLN A 22 -7.54 -3.69 4.81
C GLN A 22 -7.94 -4.95 4.04
N GLN A 23 -8.26 -4.86 2.75
CA GLN A 23 -8.58 -6.05 1.95
C GLN A 23 -7.35 -6.94 1.72
N ALA A 24 -6.18 -6.34 1.53
CA ALA A 24 -4.97 -7.08 1.24
C ALA A 24 -4.47 -7.90 2.45
N VAL A 25 -4.59 -7.38 3.67
CA VAL A 25 -4.17 -8.13 4.87
C VAL A 25 -5.05 -9.35 5.16
N GLU A 26 -6.26 -9.43 4.63
CA GLU A 26 -7.13 -10.62 4.71
C GLU A 26 -6.70 -11.73 3.72
N LEU A 27 -5.91 -11.40 2.69
CA LEU A 27 -5.53 -12.32 1.61
C LEU A 27 -4.09 -12.82 1.72
N PHE A 28 -3.22 -12.02 2.34
CA PHE A 28 -1.78 -12.23 2.44
C PHE A 28 -1.31 -12.24 3.90
N ASP A 29 -0.29 -13.04 4.18
CA ASP A 29 0.29 -13.12 5.52
C ASP A 29 1.10 -11.86 5.88
N GLU A 30 1.59 -11.14 4.87
CA GLU A 30 2.34 -9.89 5.01
C GLU A 30 2.06 -8.96 3.82
N LEU A 31 1.81 -7.68 4.10
CA LEU A 31 1.69 -6.62 3.10
C LEU A 31 2.77 -5.56 3.31
N ILE A 32 3.59 -5.32 2.30
CA ILE A 32 4.56 -4.22 2.27
C ILE A 32 3.95 -3.04 1.52
N VAL A 33 3.80 -1.89 2.19
CA VAL A 33 3.39 -0.65 1.53
C VAL A 33 4.65 0.14 1.17
N ALA A 34 4.97 0.20 -0.12
CA ALA A 34 6.17 0.86 -0.62
C ALA A 34 5.86 2.30 -1.05
N ILE A 35 6.33 3.28 -0.26
CA ILE A 35 6.09 4.69 -0.51
C ILE A 35 7.19 5.25 -1.42
N GLY A 36 6.83 5.59 -2.65
CA GLY A 36 7.72 6.26 -3.58
C GLY A 36 7.74 7.76 -3.33
N VAL A 37 8.91 8.30 -2.98
CA VAL A 37 9.14 9.75 -2.90
C VAL A 37 9.68 10.21 -4.25
N ASN A 38 8.91 11.05 -4.96
CA ASN A 38 9.40 11.73 -6.16
C ASN A 38 9.63 13.22 -5.83
N PRO A 39 10.88 13.69 -5.74
CA PRO A 39 11.19 15.09 -5.43
C PRO A 39 10.83 16.07 -6.55
N ASP A 40 10.64 15.58 -7.79
CA ASP A 40 10.26 16.39 -8.95
C ASP A 40 8.74 16.40 -9.20
N LYS A 41 7.96 15.82 -8.27
CA LYS A 41 6.50 15.82 -8.30
C LYS A 41 5.95 16.62 -7.12
#